data_AF-A0A4U6UHC6-F1
#
_entry.id   AF-A0A4U6UHC6-F1
#
_cell.length_a   1.000
_cell.length_b   1.000
_cell.length_c   1.000
_cell.angle_alpha   90.00
_cell.angle_beta   90.00
_cell.angle_gamma   90.00
#
_symmetry.space_group_name_H-M   'P 1'
#
loop_
_entity.id
_entity.type
_entity.pdbx_description
1 polymer ?
#
loop_
_entity_poly.entity_id
_entity_poly.type
_entity_poly.pdbx_seq_one_letter_code
_entity_poly.pdbx_strand_id
1 'polypeptide(L)'
;MCNKRPASEASKPAAAQSGAQRRKEVAMRGGEVKPGKSQKGSAQKHLNAGFVVAGLLMFLIYLVAQHFAVSAPHVVITEAQEIMDNIKAPGETVVITELQEIMHNIKAPSEIAENNGKVECKMEGRSDTCEVDGDVRTNGTALSVTLVPATRSSERREWMIRPYSRRFASLRKVAVTQLQDPGAAPPCTVTHDTPAVLFAIGGYAGNYWHDYADILVPLFVASRRYGGEVMFLISNIQFQPRWLVKYRDFLRGLSKYDYVDMDADEQVRCFPHVTVGVRLDKEFSIVPELVPGDHRLAMPDFTRFLRDTYALPRGAAVSLAQEPGRKPRLMLIHRGHYRRILNEPEVARAAEAAGFEVAVAELRGDTPEAEQARLVNSFDVVVGLHGAGLTNAVFLPPGGVLVQVVPYGKMEHIARAEFAEPVADMGLRYLDYSVSAEESSLMETLGSEHPAVKDPDSVHRSGWTQVFELYLAKQNVRINVTRFAPTLQQALNHLRQQ
;
A
#
# COMPACT_ATOMS: atom_id res chain seq x y z
N MET A 1 48.77 6.98 -31.15
CA MET A 1 49.41 7.29 -32.45
C MET A 1 48.35 7.03 -33.53
N CYS A 2 47.89 8.02 -34.31
CA CYS A 2 48.43 8.41 -35.65
C CYS A 2 48.58 7.21 -36.61
N ASN A 3 48.15 7.17 -37.89
CA ASN A 3 47.52 8.12 -38.85
C ASN A 3 46.96 7.27 -40.05
N LYS A 4 46.20 7.70 -41.08
CA LYS A 4 45.67 8.99 -41.61
C LYS A 4 44.42 8.73 -42.52
N ARG A 5 43.94 9.74 -43.28
CA ARG A 5 43.03 9.63 -44.47
C ARG A 5 43.81 9.94 -45.78
N PRO A 6 43.17 9.90 -46.98
CA PRO A 6 42.51 11.09 -47.61
C PRO A 6 41.01 10.84 -47.98
N ALA A 7 40.05 11.78 -48.07
CA ALA A 7 39.89 13.09 -48.77
C ALA A 7 39.56 12.93 -50.29
N SER A 8 38.70 13.70 -50.99
CA SER A 8 37.82 14.91 -50.77
C SER A 8 36.61 14.84 -51.77
N GLU A 9 35.51 15.64 -51.79
CA GLU A 9 35.26 17.10 -51.94
C GLU A 9 33.78 17.43 -51.50
N ALA A 10 33.43 18.53 -50.80
CA ALA A 10 33.09 19.92 -51.23
C ALA A 10 31.84 20.02 -52.17
N SER A 11 30.82 20.90 -51.98
CA SER A 11 30.83 22.33 -51.59
C SER A 11 29.51 22.87 -50.93
N LYS A 12 29.49 24.17 -50.54
CA LYS A 12 28.40 24.99 -49.92
C LYS A 12 28.32 26.37 -50.68
N PRO A 13 27.66 27.46 -50.19
CA PRO A 13 26.22 27.74 -49.98
C PRO A 13 25.74 29.13 -50.55
N ALA A 14 24.46 29.51 -50.39
CA ALA A 14 23.94 30.90 -50.40
C ALA A 14 22.59 30.94 -49.62
N ALA A 15 22.20 31.90 -48.76
CA ALA A 15 22.36 33.36 -48.63
C ALA A 15 21.15 34.17 -49.20
N ALA A 16 20.66 35.14 -48.44
CA ALA A 16 19.36 35.83 -48.63
C ALA A 16 19.51 37.30 -49.03
N GLN A 17 18.46 37.92 -49.62
CA GLN A 17 18.16 39.36 -49.44
C GLN A 17 16.78 39.81 -49.99
N SER A 18 16.42 41.05 -49.64
CA SER A 18 15.12 41.74 -49.85
C SER A 18 15.12 42.75 -51.00
N GLY A 19 13.94 43.14 -51.50
CA GLY A 19 13.77 44.33 -52.38
C GLY A 19 12.30 44.72 -52.59
N ALA A 20 11.99 46.02 -52.69
CA ALA A 20 10.62 46.55 -52.75
C ALA A 20 10.48 47.65 -53.81
N GLN A 21 9.28 47.89 -54.38
CA GLN A 21 8.99 49.20 -54.99
C GLN A 21 7.49 49.59 -55.03
N ARG A 22 7.26 50.92 -55.01
CA ARG A 22 5.98 51.66 -55.12
C ARG A 22 5.55 51.79 -56.61
N ARG A 23 4.46 52.45 -57.08
CA ARG A 23 3.40 53.36 -56.56
C ARG A 23 2.35 53.57 -57.69
N LYS A 24 1.08 53.87 -57.40
CA LYS A 24 0.30 55.06 -57.88
C LYS A 24 -1.20 54.96 -57.58
N GLU A 25 -1.79 56.09 -57.20
CA GLU A 25 -3.23 56.33 -57.02
C GLU A 25 -3.85 56.94 -58.30
N VAL A 26 -5.18 56.81 -58.47
CA VAL A 26 -6.14 57.88 -58.86
C VAL A 26 -7.52 57.53 -58.27
N ALA A 27 -8.35 58.53 -57.96
CA ALA A 27 -9.60 58.41 -57.21
C ALA A 27 -10.87 58.73 -58.05
N MET A 28 -12.07 58.33 -57.59
CA MET A 28 -13.19 59.24 -57.22
C MET A 28 -14.56 58.55 -56.96
N ARG A 29 -15.16 58.94 -55.82
CA ARG A 29 -16.59 59.04 -55.42
C ARG A 29 -17.71 58.20 -56.09
N GLY A 30 -18.56 57.61 -55.24
CA GLY A 30 -20.03 57.75 -55.32
C GLY A 30 -20.89 56.50 -55.07
N GLY A 31 -21.78 56.53 -54.07
CA GLY A 31 -22.91 55.57 -53.94
C GLY A 31 -23.14 55.01 -52.52
N GLU A 32 -24.25 55.38 -51.88
CA GLU A 32 -24.76 54.72 -50.66
C GLU A 32 -25.60 53.47 -50.99
N VAL A 33 -25.40 52.36 -50.27
CA VAL A 33 -26.42 51.30 -50.09
C VAL A 33 -26.34 50.74 -48.65
N LYS A 34 -27.50 50.42 -48.05
CA LYS A 34 -27.70 49.99 -46.66
C LYS A 34 -27.22 48.55 -46.35
N PRO A 35 -27.00 48.18 -45.06
CA PRO A 35 -26.21 47.01 -44.68
C PRO A 35 -27.00 45.69 -44.52
N GLY A 36 -26.38 44.58 -44.91
CA GLY A 36 -26.75 43.23 -44.48
C GLY A 36 -26.04 42.83 -43.17
N LYS A 37 -26.77 42.24 -42.22
CA LYS A 37 -26.24 41.86 -40.89
C LYS A 37 -25.30 40.64 -40.97
N SER A 38 -24.13 40.74 -40.34
CA SER A 38 -23.14 39.65 -40.26
C SER A 38 -23.35 38.75 -39.03
N GLN A 39 -23.60 37.46 -39.27
CA GLN A 39 -23.54 36.42 -38.23
C GLN A 39 -22.08 36.05 -37.91
N LYS A 40 -21.39 36.86 -37.08
CA LYS A 40 -20.10 36.46 -36.47
C LYS A 40 -20.00 36.66 -34.94
N GLY A 41 -21.08 37.08 -34.28
CA GLY A 41 -21.08 37.38 -32.84
C GLY A 41 -21.49 36.24 -31.88
N SER A 42 -22.04 35.13 -32.38
CA SER A 42 -22.57 34.04 -31.53
C SER A 42 -21.55 32.90 -31.34
N ALA A 43 -20.96 32.36 -32.40
CA ALA A 43 -20.04 31.20 -32.32
C ALA A 43 -18.87 31.42 -31.34
N GLN A 44 -18.23 32.59 -31.37
CA GLN A 44 -17.13 32.94 -30.46
C GLN A 44 -17.58 32.98 -28.98
N LYS A 45 -18.82 33.41 -28.70
CA LYS A 45 -19.38 33.46 -27.34
C LYS A 45 -19.67 32.06 -26.80
N HIS A 46 -20.18 31.15 -27.63
CA HIS A 46 -20.43 29.78 -27.21
C HIS A 46 -19.13 28.98 -27.00
N LEU A 47 -18.07 29.24 -27.77
CA LEU A 47 -16.76 28.61 -27.55
C LEU A 47 -16.15 29.03 -26.20
N ASN A 48 -16.13 30.34 -25.91
CA ASN A 48 -15.59 30.85 -24.65
C ASN A 48 -16.47 30.44 -23.44
N ALA A 49 -17.80 30.43 -23.59
CA ALA A 49 -18.69 29.91 -22.56
C ALA A 49 -18.47 28.40 -22.31
N GLY A 50 -18.25 27.61 -23.36
CA GLY A 50 -17.94 26.17 -23.25
C GLY A 50 -16.65 25.92 -22.46
N PHE A 51 -15.58 26.68 -22.72
CA PHE A 51 -14.34 26.58 -21.95
C PHE A 51 -14.49 27.02 -20.49
N VAL A 52 -15.26 28.07 -20.21
CA VAL A 52 -15.53 28.51 -18.83
C VAL A 52 -16.40 27.49 -18.08
N VAL A 53 -17.41 26.91 -18.72
CA VAL A 53 -18.25 25.86 -18.14
C VAL A 53 -17.46 24.57 -17.92
N ALA A 54 -16.62 24.15 -18.87
CA ALA A 54 -15.73 22.99 -18.70
C ALA A 54 -14.68 23.22 -17.60
N GLY A 55 -14.12 24.44 -17.51
CA GLY A 55 -13.20 24.83 -16.44
C GLY A 55 -13.88 24.84 -15.07
N LEU A 56 -15.10 25.37 -14.96
CA LEU A 56 -15.91 25.32 -13.75
C LEU A 56 -16.34 23.89 -13.39
N LEU A 57 -16.65 23.04 -14.37
CA LEU A 57 -16.98 21.64 -14.14
C LEU A 57 -15.76 20.85 -13.65
N MET A 58 -14.59 21.06 -14.26
CA MET A 58 -13.32 20.47 -13.79
C MET A 58 -12.92 21.00 -12.42
N PHE A 59 -13.15 22.28 -12.13
CA PHE A 59 -12.91 22.87 -10.80
C PHE A 59 -13.91 22.34 -9.76
N LEU A 60 -15.19 22.14 -10.13
CA LEU A 60 -16.17 21.48 -9.27
C LEU A 60 -15.84 20.01 -9.05
N ILE A 61 -15.44 19.27 -10.09
CA ILE A 61 -14.96 17.87 -9.94
C ILE A 61 -13.70 17.83 -9.07
N TYR A 62 -12.78 18.78 -9.20
CA TYR A 62 -11.62 18.92 -8.34
C TYR A 62 -12.02 19.23 -6.88
N LEU A 63 -12.91 20.21 -6.65
CA LEU A 63 -13.41 20.54 -5.32
C LEU A 63 -14.24 19.40 -4.70
N VAL A 64 -14.98 18.65 -5.52
CA VAL A 64 -15.73 17.45 -5.11
C VAL A 64 -14.77 16.29 -4.81
N ALA A 65 -13.68 16.12 -5.57
CA ALA A 65 -12.63 15.15 -5.27
C ALA A 65 -11.84 15.54 -3.99
N GLN A 66 -11.56 16.83 -3.79
CA GLN A 66 -11.03 17.35 -2.52
C GLN A 66 -12.03 17.13 -1.38
N HIS A 67 -13.33 17.35 -1.60
CA HIS A 67 -14.35 17.02 -0.61
C HIS A 67 -14.48 15.51 -0.37
N PHE A 68 -14.30 14.62 -1.34
CA PHE A 68 -14.26 13.19 -1.07
C PHE A 68 -12.97 12.76 -0.36
N ALA A 69 -11.86 13.46 -0.57
CA ALA A 69 -10.62 13.26 0.19
C ALA A 69 -10.67 13.84 1.62
N VAL A 70 -11.49 14.87 1.87
CA VAL A 70 -11.63 15.56 3.19
C VAL A 70 -12.90 15.13 3.95
N SER A 71 -13.89 14.57 3.25
CA SER A 71 -15.20 14.14 3.78
C SER A 71 -15.46 12.65 3.60
N ALA A 72 -14.46 11.86 3.18
CA ALA A 72 -14.32 10.52 3.73
C ALA A 72 -14.07 10.68 5.24
N PRO A 73 -14.98 10.23 6.13
CA PRO A 73 -14.70 10.27 7.55
C PRO A 73 -13.59 9.26 7.81
N HIS A 74 -12.35 9.75 7.93
CA HIS A 74 -11.22 8.96 8.40
C HIS A 74 -11.43 8.66 9.90
N VAL A 75 -12.31 7.70 10.19
CA VAL A 75 -12.53 7.14 11.52
C VAL A 75 -11.35 6.23 11.88
N VAL A 76 -10.16 6.82 11.96
CA VAL A 76 -9.01 6.30 12.69
C VAL A 76 -9.17 6.81 14.12
N ILE A 77 -10.22 6.34 14.81
CA ILE A 77 -10.60 6.80 16.15
C ILE A 77 -10.54 5.67 17.18
N THR A 78 -10.43 4.40 16.75
CA THR A 78 -10.34 3.25 17.67
C THR A 78 -8.89 2.84 17.96
N GLU A 79 -8.08 2.47 16.96
CA GLU A 79 -6.81 1.77 17.26
C GLU A 79 -5.77 2.63 18.01
N ALA A 80 -5.59 3.92 17.68
CA ALA A 80 -4.68 4.79 18.43
C ALA A 80 -5.19 5.10 19.86
N GLN A 81 -6.52 5.16 20.03
CA GLN A 81 -7.17 5.39 21.32
C GLN A 81 -7.05 4.15 22.22
N GLU A 82 -7.33 2.98 21.66
CA GLU A 82 -7.24 1.66 22.31
C GLU A 82 -5.80 1.31 22.71
N ILE A 83 -4.81 1.75 21.91
CA ILE A 83 -3.38 1.68 22.30
C ILE A 83 -3.07 2.60 23.49
N MET A 84 -3.58 3.84 23.54
CA MET A 84 -3.32 4.75 24.66
C MET A 84 -4.07 4.37 25.95
N ASP A 85 -5.30 3.87 25.84
CA ASP A 85 -6.12 3.49 27.00
C ASP A 85 -5.59 2.23 27.71
N ASN A 86 -4.87 1.36 27.01
CA ASN A 86 -4.23 0.17 27.57
C ASN A 86 -2.94 0.44 28.37
N ILE A 87 -2.44 1.69 28.44
CA ILE A 87 -1.27 2.05 29.26
C ILE A 87 -1.72 2.57 30.64
N LYS A 88 -2.22 1.67 31.49
CA LYS A 88 -2.29 1.86 32.94
C LYS A 88 -1.60 0.70 33.69
N ALA A 89 -0.94 1.07 34.78
CA ALA A 89 0.13 0.36 35.50
C ALA A 89 -0.06 -1.15 35.75
N PRO A 90 1.05 -1.93 35.85
CA PRO A 90 1.01 -3.38 35.95
C PRO A 90 0.76 -3.88 37.38
N GLY A 91 0.04 -5.00 37.49
CA GLY A 91 0.02 -5.79 38.72
C GLY A 91 -1.24 -6.64 38.90
N GLU A 92 -1.25 -7.87 38.38
CA GLU A 92 -1.53 -9.06 39.19
C GLU A 92 -1.26 -10.35 38.38
N THR A 93 -0.59 -11.30 39.01
CA THR A 93 -0.35 -12.65 38.47
C THR A 93 -1.59 -13.52 38.70
N VAL A 94 -2.28 -13.91 37.63
CA VAL A 94 -3.34 -14.94 37.70
C VAL A 94 -2.75 -16.31 37.36
N VAL A 95 -3.07 -17.30 38.18
CA VAL A 95 -2.42 -18.61 38.24
C VAL A 95 -2.98 -19.57 37.18
N ILE A 96 -2.08 -20.34 36.57
CA ILE A 96 -2.40 -21.41 35.62
C ILE A 96 -3.14 -22.53 36.36
N THR A 97 -4.47 -22.62 36.17
CA THR A 97 -5.27 -23.69 36.80
C THR A 97 -6.46 -24.21 35.97
N GLU A 98 -6.53 -23.91 34.67
CA GLU A 98 -7.58 -24.43 33.75
C GLU A 98 -7.04 -25.38 32.66
N LEU A 99 -5.75 -25.74 32.71
CA LEU A 99 -5.09 -26.58 31.71
C LEU A 99 -5.21 -28.10 31.99
N GLN A 100 -6.10 -28.51 32.90
CA GLN A 100 -6.23 -29.91 33.34
C GLN A 100 -7.62 -30.56 33.15
N GLU A 101 -8.67 -29.81 32.77
CA GLU A 101 -10.00 -30.41 32.49
C GLU A 101 -10.26 -30.73 31.01
N ILE A 102 -9.40 -30.28 30.08
CA ILE A 102 -9.58 -30.50 28.62
C ILE A 102 -9.03 -31.87 28.16
N MET A 103 -8.32 -32.61 29.02
CA MET A 103 -7.63 -33.87 28.66
C MET A 103 -8.44 -35.17 28.79
N HIS A 104 -9.77 -35.11 28.96
CA HIS A 104 -10.62 -36.31 28.95
C HIS A 104 -11.95 -36.13 28.22
N ASN A 105 -11.92 -36.29 26.89
CA ASN A 105 -13.05 -36.82 26.09
C ASN A 105 -12.59 -37.21 24.67
N ILE A 106 -11.65 -38.15 24.55
CA ILE A 106 -11.36 -38.80 23.26
C ILE A 106 -12.39 -39.92 23.05
N LYS A 107 -13.38 -39.66 22.20
CA LYS A 107 -14.26 -40.70 21.65
C LYS A 107 -13.78 -41.03 20.24
N ALA A 108 -13.47 -42.31 20.00
CA ALA A 108 -12.99 -42.77 18.69
C ALA A 108 -14.08 -42.63 17.60
N PRO A 109 -13.71 -42.41 16.33
CA PRO A 109 -14.66 -42.10 15.28
C PRO A 109 -15.33 -43.36 14.71
N SER A 110 -16.66 -43.34 14.63
CA SER A 110 -17.42 -44.24 13.77
C SER A 110 -18.67 -43.52 13.25
N GLU A 111 -18.56 -42.92 12.07
CA GLU A 111 -19.65 -42.78 11.09
C GLU A 111 -19.09 -42.13 9.81
N ILE A 112 -19.58 -42.58 8.66
CA ILE A 112 -19.25 -41.99 7.36
C ILE A 112 -20.08 -40.70 7.27
N ALA A 113 -19.48 -39.57 7.62
CA ALA A 113 -20.17 -38.29 7.59
C ALA A 113 -20.55 -37.91 6.16
N GLU A 114 -21.85 -37.78 5.90
CA GLU A 114 -22.35 -37.16 4.67
C GLU A 114 -21.85 -35.71 4.63
N ASN A 115 -21.06 -35.38 3.60
CA ASN A 115 -20.34 -34.11 3.51
C ASN A 115 -21.29 -32.95 3.15
N ASN A 116 -22.04 -32.47 4.15
CA ASN A 116 -23.00 -31.36 4.04
C ASN A 116 -22.36 -29.96 3.90
N GLY A 117 -21.03 -29.89 3.81
CA GLY A 117 -20.28 -28.64 3.82
C GLY A 117 -20.28 -27.94 5.18
N LYS A 118 -19.55 -26.81 5.28
CA LYS A 118 -19.38 -26.05 6.51
C LYS A 118 -19.22 -24.55 6.22
N VAL A 119 -19.71 -23.71 7.12
CA VAL A 119 -19.39 -22.27 7.15
C VAL A 119 -18.80 -21.93 8.51
N GLU A 120 -17.57 -21.43 8.53
CA GLU A 120 -16.91 -20.91 9.74
C GLU A 120 -16.58 -19.43 9.58
N CYS A 121 -17.39 -18.56 10.19
CA CYS A 121 -17.18 -17.12 10.14
C CYS A 121 -16.55 -16.59 11.43
N LYS A 122 -15.40 -15.93 11.31
CA LYS A 122 -14.68 -15.25 12.41
C LYS A 122 -14.91 -13.75 12.26
N MET A 123 -15.69 -13.19 13.19
CA MET A 123 -16.04 -11.77 13.28
C MET A 123 -15.55 -11.14 14.59
N GLU A 124 -14.33 -11.51 15.02
CA GLU A 124 -13.62 -10.97 16.18
C GLU A 124 -12.30 -10.28 15.77
N GLY A 125 -11.78 -9.36 16.59
CA GLY A 125 -10.56 -8.60 16.26
C GLY A 125 -10.73 -7.58 15.11
N ARG A 126 -9.69 -7.44 14.29
CA ARG A 126 -9.58 -6.38 13.25
C ARG A 126 -10.33 -6.65 11.95
N SER A 127 -10.56 -7.92 11.62
CA SER A 127 -11.00 -8.39 10.30
C SER A 127 -12.30 -9.19 10.36
N ASP A 128 -13.06 -9.20 9.27
CA ASP A 128 -14.19 -10.13 9.09
C ASP A 128 -13.75 -11.21 8.10
N THR A 129 -13.88 -12.49 8.44
CA THR A 129 -13.53 -13.60 7.53
C THR A 129 -14.52 -14.76 7.64
N CYS A 130 -14.72 -15.51 6.55
CA CYS A 130 -15.33 -16.85 6.60
C CYS A 130 -14.52 -17.86 5.78
N GLU A 131 -14.49 -19.09 6.26
CA GLU A 131 -14.17 -20.27 5.46
C GLU A 131 -15.49 -20.95 5.09
N VAL A 132 -15.63 -21.35 3.81
CA VAL A 132 -16.86 -21.95 3.27
C VAL A 132 -16.46 -23.20 2.49
N ASP A 133 -16.72 -24.38 3.05
CA ASP A 133 -16.35 -25.69 2.49
C ASP A 133 -17.61 -26.40 1.93
N GLY A 134 -17.56 -26.98 0.73
CA GLY A 134 -18.66 -27.79 0.15
C GLY A 134 -19.06 -27.41 -1.28
N ASP A 135 -20.35 -27.49 -1.62
CA ASP A 135 -20.89 -26.96 -2.87
C ASP A 135 -21.12 -25.45 -2.72
N VAL A 136 -20.08 -24.66 -3.04
CA VAL A 136 -20.06 -23.21 -2.79
C VAL A 136 -20.29 -22.44 -4.08
N ARG A 137 -21.32 -21.59 -4.08
CA ARG A 137 -21.74 -20.78 -5.23
C ARG A 137 -21.40 -19.31 -5.01
N THR A 138 -20.60 -18.72 -5.89
CA THR A 138 -20.28 -17.28 -5.86
C THR A 138 -20.98 -16.56 -7.01
N ASN A 139 -21.49 -15.35 -6.75
CA ASN A 139 -22.13 -14.50 -7.76
C ASN A 139 -21.58 -13.07 -7.66
N GLY A 140 -21.00 -12.55 -8.75
CA GLY A 140 -20.42 -11.20 -8.80
C GLY A 140 -21.46 -10.09 -8.70
N THR A 141 -22.52 -10.17 -9.52
CA THR A 141 -23.62 -9.19 -9.57
C THR A 141 -24.24 -8.94 -8.19
N ALA A 142 -24.55 -9.99 -7.43
CA ALA A 142 -25.09 -9.93 -6.07
C ALA A 142 -24.02 -9.67 -5.00
N LEU A 143 -22.74 -9.91 -5.32
CA LEU A 143 -21.61 -10.00 -4.40
C LEU A 143 -21.91 -10.93 -3.21
N SER A 144 -22.17 -12.21 -3.53
CA SER A 144 -22.52 -13.23 -2.55
C SER A 144 -21.72 -14.52 -2.72
N VAL A 145 -21.64 -15.26 -1.61
CA VAL A 145 -21.04 -16.61 -1.50
C VAL A 145 -22.01 -17.49 -0.73
N THR A 146 -22.45 -18.57 -1.35
CA THR A 146 -23.58 -19.37 -0.86
C THR A 146 -23.17 -20.82 -0.70
N LEU A 147 -23.22 -21.35 0.53
CA LEU A 147 -23.10 -22.78 0.76
C LEU A 147 -24.46 -23.45 0.52
N VAL A 148 -24.41 -24.52 -0.28
CA VAL A 148 -25.54 -25.36 -0.63
C VAL A 148 -25.43 -26.65 0.18
N PRO A 149 -26.42 -26.99 1.03
CA PRO A 149 -26.37 -28.23 1.80
C PRO A 149 -26.66 -29.43 0.89
N ALA A 150 -26.20 -30.64 1.26
CA ALA A 150 -26.49 -31.84 0.47
C ALA A 150 -27.94 -32.34 0.71
N THR A 151 -28.47 -32.13 1.91
CA THR A 151 -29.87 -32.38 2.27
C THR A 151 -30.54 -31.11 2.82
N ARG A 152 -31.86 -31.14 3.07
CA ARG A 152 -32.54 -29.96 3.65
C ARG A 152 -32.06 -29.68 5.07
N SER A 153 -31.51 -28.48 5.29
CA SER A 153 -31.16 -27.95 6.61
C SER A 153 -32.37 -27.30 7.29
N SER A 154 -32.42 -27.38 8.63
CA SER A 154 -33.43 -26.70 9.45
C SER A 154 -33.24 -25.17 9.53
N GLU A 155 -32.02 -24.66 9.30
CA GLU A 155 -31.68 -23.26 9.51
C GLU A 155 -31.02 -22.62 8.29
N ARG A 156 -31.49 -21.42 7.92
CA ARG A 156 -30.77 -20.50 7.02
C ARG A 156 -29.93 -19.59 7.90
N ARG A 157 -28.65 -19.47 7.59
CA ARG A 157 -27.72 -18.56 8.28
C ARG A 157 -27.10 -17.61 7.27
N GLU A 158 -26.84 -16.38 7.68
CA GLU A 158 -26.32 -15.33 6.81
C GLU A 158 -25.37 -14.40 7.57
N TRP A 159 -24.24 -14.09 6.96
CA TRP A 159 -23.19 -13.25 7.51
C TRP A 159 -22.81 -12.17 6.52
N MET A 160 -22.67 -10.92 6.99
CA MET A 160 -22.30 -9.78 6.15
C MET A 160 -20.83 -9.43 6.37
N ILE A 161 -19.98 -10.06 5.57
CA ILE A 161 -18.51 -10.02 5.69
C ILE A 161 -17.94 -8.87 4.91
N ARG A 162 -17.02 -8.11 5.50
CA ARG A 162 -16.20 -7.16 4.75
C ARG A 162 -15.00 -7.91 4.17
N PRO A 163 -14.85 -8.01 2.85
CA PRO A 163 -13.78 -8.77 2.20
C PRO A 163 -12.42 -8.03 2.25
N TYR A 164 -12.10 -7.38 3.36
CA TYR A 164 -10.91 -6.54 3.57
C TYR A 164 -10.49 -6.62 5.03
N SER A 165 -9.19 -6.58 5.29
CA SER A 165 -8.67 -6.92 6.61
C SER A 165 -8.95 -5.90 7.72
N ARG A 166 -9.22 -4.63 7.37
CA ARG A 166 -9.68 -3.60 8.33
C ARG A 166 -11.20 -3.42 8.30
N ARG A 167 -11.85 -3.69 9.44
CA ARG A 167 -13.29 -3.49 9.67
C ARG A 167 -13.86 -2.12 9.36
N PHE A 168 -13.05 -1.06 9.44
CA PHE A 168 -13.53 0.31 9.24
C PHE A 168 -13.35 0.80 7.80
N ALA A 169 -12.84 -0.05 6.89
CA ALA A 169 -12.78 0.28 5.47
C ALA A 169 -14.20 0.42 4.87
N SER A 170 -14.43 1.52 4.15
CA SER A 170 -15.71 1.82 3.49
C SER A 170 -15.79 1.05 2.17
N LEU A 171 -16.22 -0.21 2.26
CA LEU A 171 -16.28 -1.18 1.16
C LEU A 171 -17.62 -1.92 1.16
N ARG A 172 -18.01 -2.46 -0.01
CA ARG A 172 -19.17 -3.36 -0.12
C ARG A 172 -18.90 -4.60 0.73
N LYS A 173 -19.92 -5.06 1.46
CA LYS A 173 -19.88 -6.33 2.17
C LYS A 173 -20.36 -7.46 1.24
N VAL A 174 -19.75 -8.63 1.38
CA VAL A 174 -20.19 -9.89 0.77
C VAL A 174 -21.25 -10.51 1.66
N ALA A 175 -22.36 -10.94 1.07
CA ALA A 175 -23.33 -11.79 1.75
C ALA A 175 -22.83 -13.24 1.69
N VAL A 176 -22.48 -13.83 2.84
CA VAL A 176 -22.18 -15.25 2.97
C VAL A 176 -23.44 -15.94 3.50
N THR A 177 -24.00 -16.90 2.78
CA THR A 177 -25.30 -17.51 3.14
C THR A 177 -25.22 -19.04 3.14
N GLN A 178 -25.66 -19.69 4.22
CA GLN A 178 -25.93 -21.13 4.24
C GLN A 178 -27.42 -21.36 3.96
N LEU A 179 -27.74 -22.09 2.89
CA LEU A 179 -29.13 -22.35 2.48
C LEU A 179 -29.80 -23.46 3.30
N GLN A 180 -31.13 -23.43 3.33
CA GLN A 180 -31.97 -24.51 3.86
C GLN A 180 -32.31 -25.56 2.80
N ASP A 181 -32.67 -25.13 1.59
CA ASP A 181 -33.11 -26.03 0.51
C ASP A 181 -32.09 -26.00 -0.64
N PRO A 182 -31.53 -27.15 -1.05
CA PRO A 182 -30.64 -27.24 -2.21
C PRO A 182 -31.27 -26.69 -3.50
N GLY A 183 -32.59 -26.85 -3.67
CA GLY A 183 -33.34 -26.38 -4.84
C GLY A 183 -33.58 -24.87 -4.89
N ALA A 184 -33.28 -24.13 -3.82
CA ALA A 184 -33.33 -22.65 -3.82
C ALA A 184 -32.08 -22.01 -4.44
N ALA A 185 -31.04 -22.80 -4.72
CA ALA A 185 -29.76 -22.31 -5.21
C ALA A 185 -29.72 -22.18 -6.74
N PRO A 186 -29.08 -21.14 -7.30
CA PRO A 186 -28.91 -21.03 -8.74
C PRO A 186 -27.97 -22.12 -9.29
N PRO A 187 -28.16 -22.61 -10.52
CA PRO A 187 -27.25 -23.58 -11.12
C PRO A 187 -25.87 -22.97 -11.41
N CYS A 188 -24.83 -23.80 -11.35
CA CYS A 188 -23.48 -23.42 -11.75
C CYS A 188 -23.45 -23.04 -13.24
N THR A 189 -22.96 -21.84 -13.56
CA THR A 189 -22.59 -21.45 -14.92
C THR A 189 -21.21 -21.98 -15.28
N VAL A 190 -20.29 -21.95 -14.32
CA VAL A 190 -18.94 -22.52 -14.40
C VAL A 190 -18.64 -23.24 -13.09
N THR A 191 -17.98 -24.40 -13.17
CA THR A 191 -17.54 -25.18 -12.01
C THR A 191 -16.02 -25.29 -12.03
N HIS A 192 -15.40 -25.10 -10.88
CA HIS A 192 -13.98 -25.25 -10.63
C HIS A 192 -13.75 -26.37 -9.62
N ASP A 193 -12.64 -27.09 -9.74
CA ASP A 193 -12.15 -28.10 -8.79
C ASP A 193 -11.15 -27.50 -7.77
N THR A 194 -10.82 -26.22 -7.96
CA THR A 194 -9.80 -25.45 -7.25
C THR A 194 -10.43 -24.60 -6.14
N PRO A 195 -9.83 -24.40 -4.96
CA PRO A 195 -10.33 -23.45 -3.97
C PRO A 195 -10.22 -21.99 -4.45
N ALA A 196 -10.95 -21.08 -3.81
CA ALA A 196 -10.87 -19.64 -4.10
C ALA A 196 -10.71 -18.77 -2.84
N VAL A 197 -10.11 -17.59 -3.01
CA VAL A 197 -10.02 -16.53 -1.99
C VAL A 197 -10.67 -15.26 -2.54
N LEU A 198 -11.72 -14.78 -1.86
CA LEU A 198 -12.46 -13.56 -2.20
C LEU A 198 -11.99 -12.39 -1.33
N PHE A 199 -11.42 -11.36 -1.95
CA PHE A 199 -11.02 -10.12 -1.28
C PHE A 199 -11.38 -8.88 -2.12
N ALA A 200 -11.41 -7.71 -1.48
CA ALA A 200 -11.66 -6.43 -2.15
C ALA A 200 -10.39 -5.59 -2.28
N ILE A 201 -10.33 -4.79 -3.34
CA ILE A 201 -9.40 -3.67 -3.47
C ILE A 201 -10.14 -2.34 -3.37
N GLY A 202 -9.61 -1.42 -2.59
CA GLY A 202 -10.26 -0.15 -2.24
C GLY A 202 -10.02 0.14 -0.77
N GLY A 203 -10.88 0.93 -0.12
CA GLY A 203 -10.64 1.35 1.26
C GLY A 203 -9.36 2.18 1.35
N TYR A 204 -8.28 1.60 1.90
CA TYR A 204 -6.96 2.22 1.98
C TYR A 204 -5.98 1.79 0.86
N ALA A 205 -6.39 0.86 -0.02
CA ALA A 205 -5.60 0.44 -1.17
C ALA A 205 -5.18 1.62 -2.06
N GLY A 206 -3.98 1.54 -2.62
CA GLY A 206 -3.30 2.64 -3.32
C GLY A 206 -2.39 3.47 -2.41
N ASN A 207 -2.54 3.38 -1.08
CA ASN A 207 -1.47 3.75 -0.15
C ASN A 207 -0.53 2.56 -0.01
N TYR A 208 0.76 2.77 -0.33
CA TYR A 208 1.75 1.71 -0.41
C TYR A 208 1.98 0.94 0.90
N TRP A 209 1.72 1.55 2.07
CA TRP A 209 1.74 0.85 3.36
C TRP A 209 0.56 -0.12 3.48
N HIS A 210 -0.66 0.39 3.23
CA HIS A 210 -1.89 -0.39 3.34
C HIS A 210 -2.01 -1.46 2.26
N ASP A 211 -1.46 -1.25 1.06
CA ASP A 211 -1.35 -2.30 0.05
C ASP A 211 -0.67 -3.54 0.64
N TYR A 212 0.45 -3.36 1.32
CA TYR A 212 1.19 -4.44 1.94
C TYR A 212 0.57 -4.97 3.24
N ALA A 213 0.30 -4.08 4.18
CA ALA A 213 -0.16 -4.43 5.52
C ALA A 213 -1.60 -4.98 5.52
N ASP A 214 -2.50 -4.37 4.74
CA ASP A 214 -3.93 -4.71 4.78
C ASP A 214 -4.31 -5.76 3.73
N ILE A 215 -3.53 -5.93 2.64
CA ILE A 215 -3.86 -6.82 1.53
C ILE A 215 -2.78 -7.86 1.24
N LEU A 216 -1.57 -7.47 0.83
CA LEU A 216 -0.59 -8.43 0.27
C LEU A 216 -0.09 -9.45 1.31
N VAL A 217 0.25 -9.02 2.54
CA VAL A 217 0.65 -9.95 3.61
C VAL A 217 -0.52 -10.87 4.02
N PRO A 218 -1.73 -10.35 4.35
CA PRO A 218 -2.90 -11.19 4.59
C PRO A 218 -3.26 -12.16 3.44
N LEU A 219 -3.16 -11.72 2.19
CA LEU A 219 -3.46 -12.54 1.01
C LEU A 219 -2.43 -13.65 0.82
N PHE A 220 -1.14 -13.38 1.05
CA PHE A 220 -0.11 -14.41 1.11
C PHE A 220 -0.46 -15.48 2.15
N VAL A 221 -0.78 -15.07 3.39
CA VAL A 221 -1.15 -16.00 4.48
C VAL A 221 -2.37 -16.85 4.10
N ALA A 222 -3.42 -16.27 3.54
CA ALA A 222 -4.64 -16.99 3.14
C ALA A 222 -4.42 -17.98 1.98
N SER A 223 -3.44 -17.70 1.09
CA SER A 223 -3.30 -18.40 -0.20
C SER A 223 -2.21 -19.46 -0.23
N ARG A 224 -1.13 -19.29 0.55
CA ARG A 224 0.09 -20.13 0.42
C ARG A 224 -0.13 -21.61 0.75
N ARG A 225 -1.12 -21.94 1.59
CA ARG A 225 -1.55 -23.33 1.87
C ARG A 225 -1.95 -24.13 0.62
N TYR A 226 -2.29 -23.46 -0.48
CA TYR A 226 -2.74 -24.08 -1.73
C TYR A 226 -1.65 -24.27 -2.79
N GLY A 227 -0.40 -23.83 -2.55
CA GLY A 227 0.71 -24.09 -3.47
C GLY A 227 0.56 -23.53 -4.91
N GLY A 228 -0.29 -22.51 -5.09
CA GLY A 228 -0.64 -21.94 -6.40
C GLY A 228 -1.97 -22.43 -6.98
N GLU A 229 -2.54 -23.51 -6.43
CA GLU A 229 -3.85 -24.04 -6.81
C GLU A 229 -4.98 -23.29 -6.09
N VAL A 230 -5.13 -22.00 -6.38
CA VAL A 230 -6.17 -21.14 -5.79
C VAL A 230 -6.58 -20.04 -6.75
N MET A 231 -7.88 -19.79 -6.90
CA MET A 231 -8.39 -18.66 -7.69
C MET A 231 -8.62 -17.41 -6.84
N PHE A 232 -8.37 -16.22 -7.40
CA PHE A 232 -8.69 -14.95 -6.75
C PHE A 232 -10.00 -14.38 -7.27
N LEU A 233 -10.94 -14.13 -6.37
CA LEU A 233 -12.21 -13.47 -6.67
C LEU A 233 -12.12 -12.04 -6.11
N ILE A 234 -11.97 -11.06 -7.00
CA ILE A 234 -11.60 -9.70 -6.58
C ILE A 234 -12.76 -8.76 -6.79
N SER A 235 -13.21 -8.09 -5.72
CA SER A 235 -14.25 -7.05 -5.79
C SER A 235 -13.68 -5.66 -5.55
N ASN A 236 -14.52 -4.64 -5.78
CA ASN A 236 -14.21 -3.22 -5.71
C ASN A 236 -13.10 -2.76 -6.68
N ILE A 237 -12.86 -3.50 -7.77
CA ILE A 237 -11.77 -3.22 -8.73
C ILE A 237 -11.88 -1.82 -9.34
N GLN A 238 -13.10 -1.35 -9.61
CA GLN A 238 -13.39 -0.03 -10.19
C GLN A 238 -12.87 1.15 -9.34
N PHE A 239 -12.62 0.95 -8.04
CA PHE A 239 -12.08 1.99 -7.16
C PHE A 239 -10.55 2.12 -7.24
N GLN A 240 -9.83 1.04 -7.55
CA GLN A 240 -8.35 1.02 -7.62
C GLN A 240 -7.80 0.13 -8.77
N PRO A 241 -8.20 0.36 -10.04
CA PRO A 241 -7.85 -0.55 -11.14
C PRO A 241 -6.34 -0.63 -11.43
N ARG A 242 -5.56 0.41 -11.07
CA ARG A 242 -4.09 0.42 -11.20
C ARG A 242 -3.39 -0.52 -10.22
N TRP A 243 -4.04 -0.91 -9.13
CA TRP A 243 -3.50 -1.81 -8.13
C TRP A 243 -3.16 -3.18 -8.73
N LEU A 244 -4.07 -3.73 -9.54
CA LEU A 244 -3.88 -5.00 -10.25
C LEU A 244 -2.75 -4.94 -11.28
N VAL A 245 -2.51 -3.77 -11.89
CA VAL A 245 -1.36 -3.58 -12.80
C VAL A 245 -0.06 -3.57 -12.00
N LYS A 246 -0.02 -2.89 -10.85
CA LYS A 246 1.17 -2.78 -10.00
C LYS A 246 1.57 -4.13 -9.39
N TYR A 247 0.61 -4.87 -8.85
CA TYR A 247 0.85 -6.13 -8.13
C TYR A 247 0.54 -7.39 -8.97
N ARG A 248 0.43 -7.25 -10.30
CA ARG A 248 0.18 -8.38 -11.23
C ARG A 248 1.13 -9.56 -10.99
N ASP A 249 2.42 -9.28 -10.85
CA ASP A 249 3.44 -10.31 -10.75
C ASP A 249 3.40 -10.99 -9.36
N PHE A 250 2.99 -10.26 -8.31
CA PHE A 250 2.69 -10.82 -6.98
C PHE A 250 1.52 -11.80 -7.02
N LEU A 251 0.40 -11.41 -7.64
CA LEU A 251 -0.78 -12.27 -7.77
C LEU A 251 -0.45 -13.56 -8.54
N ARG A 252 0.33 -13.45 -9.62
CA ARG A 252 0.84 -14.60 -10.39
C ARG A 252 1.85 -15.48 -9.64
N GLY A 253 2.52 -14.94 -8.62
CA GLY A 253 3.34 -15.73 -7.71
C GLY A 253 2.51 -16.56 -6.72
N LEU A 254 1.29 -16.10 -6.39
CA LEU A 254 0.39 -16.80 -5.47
C LEU A 254 -0.62 -17.75 -6.15
N SER A 255 -0.95 -17.52 -7.43
CA SER A 255 -1.95 -18.28 -8.17
C SER A 255 -1.47 -18.63 -9.58
N LYS A 256 -1.80 -19.85 -10.02
CA LYS A 256 -1.62 -20.32 -11.40
C LYS A 256 -2.73 -19.85 -12.36
N TYR A 257 -3.76 -19.19 -11.84
CA TYR A 257 -4.97 -18.81 -12.55
C TYR A 257 -5.06 -17.28 -12.67
N ASP A 258 -5.74 -16.80 -13.71
CA ASP A 258 -6.15 -15.39 -13.75
C ASP A 258 -7.25 -15.14 -12.71
N TYR A 259 -7.30 -13.91 -12.19
CA TYR A 259 -8.32 -13.49 -11.23
C TYR A 259 -9.69 -13.26 -11.90
N VAL A 260 -10.77 -13.39 -11.13
CA VAL A 260 -12.13 -13.03 -11.54
C VAL A 260 -12.45 -11.63 -11.04
N ASP A 261 -12.94 -10.76 -11.93
CA ASP A 261 -13.51 -9.45 -11.59
C ASP A 261 -14.96 -9.63 -11.11
N MET A 262 -15.16 -9.62 -9.79
CA MET A 262 -16.47 -9.82 -9.19
C MET A 262 -17.42 -8.62 -9.37
N ASP A 263 -16.96 -7.44 -9.79
CA ASP A 263 -17.85 -6.32 -10.14
C ASP A 263 -18.40 -6.45 -11.57
N ALA A 264 -17.75 -7.24 -12.43
CA ALA A 264 -18.15 -7.50 -13.82
C ALA A 264 -18.61 -8.94 -14.10
N ASP A 265 -18.55 -9.86 -13.12
CA ASP A 265 -18.91 -11.27 -13.31
C ASP A 265 -20.43 -11.51 -13.21
N GLU A 266 -21.03 -11.81 -14.36
CA GLU A 266 -22.44 -12.22 -14.50
C GLU A 266 -22.65 -13.73 -14.26
N GLN A 267 -21.57 -14.50 -14.07
CA GLN A 267 -21.62 -15.95 -13.93
C GLN A 267 -21.87 -16.38 -12.48
N VAL A 268 -22.56 -17.51 -12.29
CA VAL A 268 -22.53 -18.25 -11.02
C VAL A 268 -21.38 -19.25 -11.10
N ARG A 269 -20.34 -19.03 -10.30
CA ARG A 269 -19.18 -19.93 -10.23
C ARG A 269 -19.30 -20.85 -9.04
N CYS A 270 -18.98 -22.11 -9.23
CA CYS A 270 -19.02 -23.14 -8.21
C CYS A 270 -17.60 -23.60 -7.85
N PHE A 271 -17.31 -23.71 -6.56
CA PHE A 271 -16.02 -24.09 -6.00
C PHE A 271 -16.20 -25.11 -4.86
N PRO A 272 -15.23 -25.99 -4.60
CA PRO A 272 -15.23 -26.90 -3.44
C PRO A 272 -14.96 -26.15 -2.12
N HIS A 273 -14.33 -24.96 -2.19
CA HIS A 273 -13.97 -24.14 -1.05
C HIS A 273 -13.85 -22.66 -1.43
N VAL A 274 -14.33 -21.77 -0.58
CA VAL A 274 -14.12 -20.31 -0.71
C VAL A 274 -13.77 -19.70 0.64
N THR A 275 -12.60 -19.07 0.73
CA THR A 275 -12.28 -18.13 1.82
C THR A 275 -12.81 -16.75 1.45
N VAL A 276 -13.59 -16.12 2.34
CA VAL A 276 -14.13 -14.77 2.14
C VAL A 276 -13.47 -13.80 3.12
N GLY A 277 -12.81 -12.77 2.59
CA GLY A 277 -12.00 -11.83 3.36
C GLY A 277 -10.58 -12.32 3.63
N VAL A 278 -9.75 -11.41 4.13
CA VAL A 278 -8.35 -11.66 4.50
C VAL A 278 -8.10 -11.10 5.91
N ARG A 279 -7.23 -11.76 6.68
CA ARG A 279 -7.08 -11.56 8.13
C ARG A 279 -5.81 -10.78 8.47
N LEU A 280 -5.95 -9.73 9.28
CA LEU A 280 -4.85 -8.93 9.82
C LEU A 280 -4.64 -9.26 11.30
N ASP A 281 -3.72 -10.18 11.56
CA ASP A 281 -3.33 -10.58 12.92
C ASP A 281 -2.33 -9.63 13.57
N LYS A 282 -1.34 -9.17 12.80
CA LYS A 282 -0.30 -8.22 13.22
C LYS A 282 -0.05 -7.21 12.11
N GLU A 283 0.16 -5.95 12.45
CA GLU A 283 0.39 -4.92 11.44
C GLU A 283 1.67 -5.19 10.64
N PHE A 284 1.54 -5.24 9.31
CA PHE A 284 2.59 -5.59 8.35
C PHE A 284 3.44 -6.83 8.69
N SER A 285 2.88 -7.78 9.43
CA SER A 285 3.61 -8.98 9.85
C SER A 285 2.71 -10.22 9.89
N ILE A 286 3.31 -11.38 10.12
CA ILE A 286 2.66 -12.69 10.15
C ILE A 286 2.88 -13.29 11.54
N VAL A 287 1.80 -13.75 12.17
CA VAL A 287 1.85 -14.49 13.45
C VAL A 287 1.80 -15.99 13.13
N PRO A 288 2.91 -16.74 13.25
CA PRO A 288 3.00 -18.12 12.76
C PRO A 288 1.98 -19.09 13.37
N GLU A 289 1.52 -18.81 14.59
CA GLU A 289 0.53 -19.59 15.34
C GLU A 289 -0.91 -19.41 14.83
N LEU A 290 -1.16 -18.35 14.05
CA LEU A 290 -2.50 -17.98 13.55
C LEU A 290 -2.66 -18.22 12.02
N VAL A 291 -1.60 -18.69 11.36
CA VAL A 291 -1.60 -19.08 9.94
C VAL A 291 -2.52 -20.28 9.73
N PRO A 292 -3.41 -20.26 8.71
CA PRO A 292 -4.35 -21.35 8.49
C PRO A 292 -3.71 -22.56 7.77
N GLY A 293 -4.03 -23.76 8.25
CA GLY A 293 -3.51 -25.04 7.72
C GLY A 293 -2.24 -25.51 8.44
N ASP A 294 -1.62 -26.58 7.92
CA ASP A 294 -0.51 -27.27 8.61
C ASP A 294 0.85 -26.57 8.49
N HIS A 295 0.97 -25.55 7.65
CA HIS A 295 2.21 -24.85 7.37
C HIS A 295 2.31 -23.57 8.19
N ARG A 296 3.29 -23.49 9.10
CA ARG A 296 3.65 -22.23 9.75
C ARG A 296 4.38 -21.33 8.75
N LEU A 297 3.88 -20.11 8.58
CA LEU A 297 4.51 -19.06 7.78
C LEU A 297 4.95 -17.93 8.70
N ALA A 298 6.04 -17.27 8.35
CA ALA A 298 6.54 -16.06 9.01
C ALA A 298 6.97 -15.02 7.97
N MET A 299 7.28 -13.80 8.40
CA MET A 299 7.75 -12.74 7.49
C MET A 299 8.99 -13.09 6.65
N PRO A 300 9.94 -13.94 7.09
CA PRO A 300 11.03 -14.42 6.23
C PRO A 300 10.57 -15.29 5.06
N ASP A 301 9.38 -15.91 5.14
CA ASP A 301 8.78 -16.65 4.02
C ASP A 301 8.11 -15.71 3.02
N PHE A 302 7.51 -14.61 3.51
CA PHE A 302 6.97 -13.54 2.68
C PHE A 302 8.08 -12.80 1.92
N THR A 303 9.16 -12.38 2.58
CA THR A 303 10.29 -11.70 1.92
C THR A 303 11.01 -12.63 0.93
N ARG A 304 11.12 -13.93 1.25
CA ARG A 304 11.61 -14.96 0.29
C ARG A 304 10.72 -15.04 -0.94
N PHE A 305 9.40 -15.12 -0.74
CA PHE A 305 8.44 -15.15 -1.84
C PHE A 305 8.51 -13.90 -2.74
N LEU A 306 8.64 -12.70 -2.16
CA LEU A 306 8.83 -11.47 -2.94
C LEU A 306 10.16 -11.49 -3.72
N ARG A 307 11.24 -11.98 -3.10
CA ARG A 307 12.54 -12.15 -3.77
C ARG A 307 12.45 -13.07 -4.98
N ASP A 308 11.79 -14.21 -4.83
CA ASP A 308 11.61 -15.17 -5.91
C ASP A 308 10.70 -14.60 -7.02
N THR A 309 9.60 -13.93 -6.63
CA THR A 309 8.63 -13.27 -7.53
C THR A 309 9.25 -12.19 -8.41
N TYR A 310 10.10 -11.32 -7.84
CA TYR A 310 10.71 -10.20 -8.56
C TYR A 310 12.11 -10.50 -9.11
N ALA A 311 12.60 -11.73 -8.91
CA ALA A 311 13.95 -12.18 -9.23
C ALA A 311 15.03 -11.29 -8.60
N LEU A 312 14.94 -11.03 -7.29
CA LEU A 312 15.87 -10.15 -6.57
C LEU A 312 17.19 -10.88 -6.32
N PRO A 313 18.35 -10.33 -6.77
CA PRO A 313 19.61 -11.07 -6.82
C PRO A 313 20.29 -11.22 -5.46
N ARG A 314 19.95 -10.39 -4.44
CA ARG A 314 20.64 -10.42 -3.15
C ARG A 314 19.83 -11.15 -2.08
N GLY A 315 20.39 -12.26 -1.60
CA GLY A 315 19.86 -13.06 -0.50
C GLY A 315 20.41 -12.70 0.89
N ALA A 316 21.37 -11.78 1.00
CA ALA A 316 21.93 -11.28 2.26
C ALA A 316 22.50 -9.85 2.10
N ALA A 317 22.46 -9.07 3.18
CA ALA A 317 23.21 -7.82 3.32
C ALA A 317 24.73 -8.09 3.32
N VAL A 318 25.54 -7.03 3.17
CA VAL A 318 27.00 -7.18 3.25
C VAL A 318 27.46 -7.46 4.69
N SER A 319 28.22 -8.54 4.89
CA SER A 319 29.01 -8.75 6.10
C SER A 319 30.38 -8.09 5.93
N LEU A 320 30.65 -7.05 6.72
CA LEU A 320 31.94 -6.38 6.75
C LEU A 320 33.00 -7.17 7.54
N ALA A 321 32.61 -8.26 8.22
CA ALA A 321 33.55 -9.24 8.74
C ALA A 321 34.13 -10.12 7.61
N GLN A 322 33.30 -10.45 6.60
CA GLN A 322 33.69 -11.26 5.44
C GLN A 322 34.30 -10.41 4.30
N GLU A 323 33.83 -9.17 4.12
CA GLU A 323 34.28 -8.24 3.07
C GLU A 323 34.79 -6.89 3.66
N PRO A 324 35.91 -6.84 4.43
CA PRO A 324 36.29 -5.64 5.19
C PRO A 324 36.61 -4.39 4.37
N GLY A 325 36.91 -4.55 3.07
CA GLY A 325 37.19 -3.45 2.14
C GLY A 325 35.97 -2.91 1.39
N ARG A 326 34.80 -3.55 1.52
CA ARG A 326 33.58 -3.16 0.81
C ARG A 326 32.84 -2.06 1.56
N LYS A 327 32.37 -1.04 0.84
CA LYS A 327 31.47 -0.04 1.42
C LYS A 327 30.03 -0.56 1.39
N PRO A 328 29.30 -0.56 2.52
CA PRO A 328 27.87 -0.85 2.53
C PRO A 328 27.09 0.27 1.82
N ARG A 329 26.07 -0.11 1.06
CA ARG A 329 25.27 0.82 0.26
C ARG A 329 24.07 1.31 1.08
N LEU A 330 23.92 2.63 1.19
CA LEU A 330 22.85 3.29 1.93
C LEU A 330 21.96 4.09 0.98
N MET A 331 20.66 3.80 1.01
CA MET A 331 19.65 4.60 0.32
C MET A 331 19.06 5.63 1.29
N LEU A 332 19.08 6.91 0.91
CA LEU A 332 18.26 7.94 1.54
C LEU A 332 17.01 8.18 0.69
N ILE A 333 15.83 7.90 1.25
CA ILE A 333 14.55 8.08 0.55
C ILE A 333 14.25 9.58 0.43
N HIS A 334 14.29 10.08 -0.81
CA HIS A 334 13.81 11.42 -1.16
C HIS A 334 12.29 11.47 -1.16
N ARG A 335 11.73 12.64 -0.84
CA ARG A 335 10.30 12.95 -1.00
C ARG A 335 10.12 14.30 -1.71
N GLY A 336 9.55 14.28 -2.92
CA GLY A 336 9.30 15.50 -3.70
C GLY A 336 8.15 16.39 -3.22
N HIS A 337 7.27 15.89 -2.34
CA HIS A 337 6.00 16.56 -1.99
C HIS A 337 5.93 17.11 -0.56
N TYR A 338 5.64 16.24 0.42
CA TYR A 338 5.38 16.60 1.82
C TYR A 338 6.14 15.64 2.76
N ARG A 339 6.30 16.03 4.03
CA ARG A 339 7.14 15.29 5.00
C ARG A 339 8.56 15.10 4.46
N ARG A 340 9.24 16.21 4.17
CA ARG A 340 10.55 16.22 3.49
C ARG A 340 11.70 16.35 4.49
N ILE A 341 12.85 15.77 4.15
CA ILE A 341 14.11 16.09 4.82
C ILE A 341 14.70 17.31 4.10
N LEU A 342 14.87 18.43 4.79
CA LEU A 342 15.24 19.72 4.21
C LEU A 342 16.74 19.84 3.91
N ASN A 343 17.57 18.98 4.51
CA ASN A 343 19.03 18.97 4.37
C ASN A 343 19.58 17.60 3.93
N GLU A 344 18.87 16.90 3.03
CA GLU A 344 19.31 15.64 2.43
C GLU A 344 20.79 15.64 1.97
N PRO A 345 21.35 16.70 1.35
CA PRO A 345 22.78 16.72 0.98
C PRO A 345 23.75 16.71 2.17
N GLU A 346 23.36 17.24 3.34
CA GLU A 346 24.17 17.17 4.56
C GLU A 346 24.09 15.78 5.19
N VAL A 347 22.89 15.19 5.23
CA VAL A 347 22.66 13.83 5.72
C VAL A 347 23.41 12.80 4.87
N ALA A 348 23.38 12.96 3.54
CA ALA A 348 24.14 12.12 2.62
C ALA A 348 25.65 12.21 2.90
N ARG A 349 26.23 13.43 2.97
CA ARG A 349 27.65 13.62 3.31
C ARG A 349 28.03 13.05 4.67
N ALA A 350 27.14 13.13 5.67
CA ALA A 350 27.37 12.54 6.98
C ALA A 350 27.41 11.00 6.92
N ALA A 351 26.54 10.37 6.11
CA ALA A 351 26.58 8.93 5.86
C ALA A 351 27.80 8.49 5.03
N GLU A 352 28.22 9.26 4.02
CA GLU A 352 29.46 9.02 3.28
C GLU A 352 30.69 9.08 4.20
N ALA A 353 30.74 10.08 5.09
CA ALA A 353 31.80 10.23 6.10
C ALA A 353 31.78 9.12 7.16
N ALA A 354 30.61 8.57 7.48
CA ALA A 354 30.47 7.39 8.32
C ALA A 354 30.94 6.09 7.64
N GLY A 355 31.14 6.08 6.32
CA GLY A 355 31.71 4.96 5.57
C GLY A 355 30.78 4.30 4.54
N PHE A 356 29.55 4.79 4.38
CA PHE A 356 28.60 4.25 3.40
C PHE A 356 28.90 4.71 1.96
N GLU A 357 28.45 3.94 0.97
CA GLU A 357 28.19 4.42 -0.40
C GLU A 357 26.74 4.90 -0.44
N VAL A 358 26.49 6.19 -0.63
CA VAL A 358 25.16 6.77 -0.46
C VAL A 358 24.49 7.06 -1.81
N ALA A 359 23.22 6.71 -1.94
CA ALA A 359 22.35 7.19 -3.01
C ALA A 359 21.11 7.85 -2.45
N VAL A 360 20.74 9.02 -2.98
CA VAL A 360 19.46 9.68 -2.71
C VAL A 360 18.50 9.32 -3.84
N ALA A 361 17.37 8.71 -3.54
CA ALA A 361 16.40 8.27 -4.56
C ALA A 361 14.94 8.36 -4.09
N GLU A 362 14.04 8.68 -5.01
CA GLU A 362 12.60 8.76 -4.77
C GLU A 362 11.92 7.42 -5.10
N LEU A 363 11.15 6.88 -4.16
CA LEU A 363 10.34 5.67 -4.35
C LEU A 363 8.92 6.10 -4.71
N ARG A 364 8.65 6.20 -6.01
CA ARG A 364 7.40 6.76 -6.53
C ARG A 364 6.31 5.69 -6.54
N GLY A 365 5.11 6.07 -6.11
CA GLY A 365 3.96 5.15 -6.07
C GLY A 365 3.56 4.57 -7.44
N ASP A 366 3.88 5.27 -8.54
CA ASP A 366 3.62 4.88 -9.92
C ASP A 366 4.73 4.04 -10.58
N THR A 367 5.90 3.86 -9.93
CA THR A 367 6.96 2.98 -10.41
C THR A 367 6.51 1.51 -10.36
N PRO A 368 6.81 0.69 -11.39
CA PRO A 368 6.52 -0.75 -11.38
C PRO A 368 7.15 -1.45 -10.17
N GLU A 369 6.42 -2.37 -9.55
CA GLU A 369 6.82 -2.93 -8.26
C GLU A 369 8.15 -3.69 -8.31
N ALA A 370 8.37 -4.46 -9.38
CA ALA A 370 9.62 -5.16 -9.62
C ALA A 370 10.84 -4.23 -9.81
N GLU A 371 10.62 -2.97 -10.22
CA GLU A 371 11.67 -1.97 -10.36
C GLU A 371 12.04 -1.36 -8.99
N GLN A 372 11.03 -0.99 -8.19
CA GLN A 372 11.24 -0.57 -6.79
C GLN A 372 11.98 -1.66 -5.99
N ALA A 373 11.51 -2.91 -6.12
CA ALA A 373 12.08 -4.06 -5.42
C ALA A 373 13.56 -4.30 -5.75
N ARG A 374 13.93 -4.23 -7.05
CA ARG A 374 15.32 -4.38 -7.49
C ARG A 374 16.21 -3.22 -7.06
N LEU A 375 15.69 -1.98 -7.11
CA LEU A 375 16.42 -0.81 -6.63
C LEU A 375 16.76 -0.96 -5.15
N VAL A 376 15.77 -1.27 -4.30
CA VAL A 376 15.93 -1.32 -2.85
C VAL A 376 16.74 -2.54 -2.41
N ASN A 377 16.57 -3.70 -3.05
CA ASN A 377 17.41 -4.89 -2.79
C ASN A 377 18.90 -4.64 -3.06
N SER A 378 19.25 -3.66 -3.90
CA SER A 378 20.64 -3.29 -4.17
C SER A 378 21.35 -2.60 -2.99
N PHE A 379 20.63 -2.21 -1.93
CA PHE A 379 21.17 -1.53 -0.73
C PHE A 379 21.30 -2.46 0.49
N ASP A 380 22.10 -2.04 1.46
CA ASP A 380 22.28 -2.66 2.78
C ASP A 380 21.52 -1.90 3.87
N VAL A 381 21.37 -0.59 3.70
CA VAL A 381 20.67 0.30 4.62
C VAL A 381 19.65 1.16 3.86
N VAL A 382 18.43 1.27 4.39
CA VAL A 382 17.46 2.28 3.96
C VAL A 382 17.29 3.29 5.10
N VAL A 383 17.44 4.57 4.79
CA VAL A 383 17.14 5.71 5.67
C VAL A 383 15.95 6.45 5.08
N GLY A 384 14.96 6.79 5.90
CA GLY A 384 13.89 7.67 5.44
C GLY A 384 13.00 8.19 6.55
N LEU A 385 12.30 9.28 6.26
CA LEU A 385 11.27 9.81 7.14
C LEU A 385 10.06 8.87 7.16
N HIS A 386 9.56 8.59 8.37
CA HIS A 386 8.43 7.70 8.67
C HIS A 386 7.23 7.85 7.70
N GLY A 387 6.54 6.72 7.46
CA GLY A 387 5.37 6.58 6.58
C GLY A 387 5.64 5.69 5.37
N ALA A 388 4.65 5.58 4.48
CA ALA A 388 4.56 4.54 3.44
C ALA A 388 5.77 4.33 2.51
N GLY A 389 6.69 5.29 2.35
CA GLY A 389 7.95 5.03 1.64
C GLY A 389 8.81 3.92 2.28
N LEU A 390 8.73 3.76 3.61
CA LEU A 390 9.51 2.79 4.36
C LEU A 390 9.04 1.33 4.21
N THR A 391 7.83 1.09 3.69
CA THR A 391 7.32 -0.27 3.37
C THR A 391 8.31 -1.06 2.50
N ASN A 392 9.01 -0.34 1.61
CA ASN A 392 10.06 -0.89 0.74
C ASN A 392 11.20 -1.61 1.49
N ALA A 393 11.35 -1.42 2.80
CA ALA A 393 12.29 -2.19 3.64
C ALA A 393 12.10 -3.70 3.47
N VAL A 394 10.91 -4.17 3.12
CA VAL A 394 10.61 -5.58 2.80
C VAL A 394 11.44 -6.17 1.65
N PHE A 395 12.05 -5.32 0.81
CA PHE A 395 12.96 -5.72 -0.27
C PHE A 395 14.45 -5.64 0.08
N LEU A 396 14.81 -5.08 1.25
CA LEU A 396 16.17 -5.20 1.75
C LEU A 396 16.52 -6.69 1.85
N PRO A 397 17.75 -7.08 1.51
CA PRO A 397 18.17 -8.44 1.73
C PRO A 397 18.24 -8.72 3.25
N PRO A 398 18.03 -9.98 3.70
CA PRO A 398 18.15 -10.38 5.10
C PRO A 398 19.44 -9.85 5.77
N GLY A 399 19.32 -9.36 7.01
CA GLY A 399 20.38 -8.59 7.68
C GLY A 399 20.46 -7.11 7.28
N GLY A 400 19.65 -6.63 6.34
CA GLY A 400 19.58 -5.20 6.02
C GLY A 400 19.12 -4.34 7.20
N VAL A 401 19.41 -3.04 7.15
CA VAL A 401 19.05 -2.08 8.21
C VAL A 401 17.99 -1.10 7.72
N LEU A 402 16.89 -0.95 8.47
CA LEU A 402 16.00 0.21 8.33
C LEU A 402 16.34 1.25 9.41
N VAL A 403 16.62 2.47 8.98
CA VAL A 403 16.74 3.65 9.84
C VAL A 403 15.53 4.55 9.62
N GLN A 404 14.60 4.53 10.56
CA GLN A 404 13.41 5.37 10.55
C GLN A 404 13.70 6.72 11.21
N VAL A 405 13.58 7.80 10.44
CA VAL A 405 13.53 9.16 11.02
C VAL A 405 12.09 9.38 11.51
N VAL A 406 11.93 9.54 12.82
CA VAL A 406 10.63 9.68 13.49
C VAL A 406 10.29 11.17 13.62
N PRO A 407 9.17 11.65 13.08
CA PRO A 407 8.80 13.07 13.12
C PRO A 407 8.60 13.56 14.57
N TYR A 408 8.81 14.86 14.81
CA TYR A 408 8.46 15.47 16.09
C TYR A 408 6.95 15.34 16.35
N GLY A 409 6.55 15.36 17.62
CA GLY A 409 5.15 15.31 18.05
C GLY A 409 4.75 14.04 18.80
N LYS A 410 5.68 13.39 19.51
CA LYS A 410 5.46 12.10 20.20
C LYS A 410 4.98 10.97 19.27
N MET A 411 5.60 10.89 18.08
CA MET A 411 5.25 9.89 17.06
C MET A 411 5.88 8.52 17.31
N GLU A 412 6.78 8.38 18.30
CA GLU A 412 7.59 7.18 18.55
C GLU A 412 6.76 5.90 18.70
N HIS A 413 5.63 5.94 19.42
CA HIS A 413 4.80 4.75 19.62
C HIS A 413 4.19 4.26 18.30
N ILE A 414 3.63 5.17 17.50
CA ILE A 414 3.03 4.86 16.20
C ILE A 414 4.12 4.37 15.25
N ALA A 415 5.26 5.08 15.21
CA ALA A 415 6.35 4.78 14.30
C ALA A 415 7.00 3.42 14.57
N ARG A 416 7.09 3.02 15.85
CA ARG A 416 7.56 1.69 16.28
C ARG A 416 6.54 0.58 16.09
N ALA A 417 5.25 0.82 16.37
CA ALA A 417 4.21 -0.15 16.10
C ALA A 417 4.14 -0.49 14.59
N GLU A 418 4.22 0.52 13.73
CA GLU A 418 4.27 0.32 12.29
C GLU A 418 5.57 -0.35 11.81
N PHE A 419 6.76 0.05 12.27
CA PHE A 419 8.01 -0.39 11.64
C PHE A 419 9.02 -1.14 12.51
N ALA A 420 9.01 -1.03 13.84
CA ALA A 420 10.03 -1.67 14.67
C ALA A 420 9.87 -3.19 14.71
N GLU A 421 8.67 -3.66 15.05
CA GLU A 421 8.41 -5.10 15.09
C GLU A 421 8.38 -5.75 13.70
N PRO A 422 7.69 -5.20 12.68
CA PRO A 422 7.63 -5.86 11.38
C PRO A 422 8.99 -6.01 10.70
N VAL A 423 9.88 -5.02 10.85
CA VAL A 423 11.26 -5.09 10.35
C VAL A 423 12.08 -6.15 11.10
N ALA A 424 11.90 -6.28 12.42
CA ALA A 424 12.53 -7.35 13.19
C ALA A 424 12.02 -8.73 12.73
N ASP A 425 10.70 -8.88 12.53
CA ASP A 425 10.07 -10.11 12.04
C ASP A 425 10.56 -10.49 10.63
N MET A 426 10.88 -9.52 9.77
CA MET A 426 11.51 -9.75 8.45
C MET A 426 12.97 -10.26 8.52
N GLY A 427 13.61 -10.28 9.70
CA GLY A 427 15.03 -10.58 9.84
C GLY A 427 15.95 -9.41 9.47
N LEU A 428 15.46 -8.17 9.66
CA LEU A 428 16.20 -6.93 9.42
C LEU A 428 16.47 -6.20 10.74
N ARG A 429 17.46 -5.31 10.75
CA ARG A 429 17.74 -4.46 11.91
C ARG A 429 16.96 -3.15 11.83
N TYR A 430 16.09 -2.91 12.81
CA TYR A 430 15.47 -1.61 13.02
C TYR A 430 16.37 -0.68 13.85
N LEU A 431 16.40 0.60 13.47
CA LEU A 431 16.95 1.73 14.22
C LEU A 431 16.03 2.95 14.02
N ASP A 432 15.88 3.79 15.03
CA ASP A 432 15.17 5.07 14.93
C ASP A 432 16.04 6.29 15.23
N TYR A 433 15.57 7.43 14.73
CA TYR A 433 16.08 8.76 15.06
C TYR A 433 14.90 9.70 15.32
N SER A 434 14.65 10.01 16.61
CA SER A 434 13.63 10.99 17.01
C SER A 434 14.08 12.42 16.74
N VAL A 435 13.29 13.11 15.93
CA VAL A 435 13.42 14.53 15.60
C VAL A 435 13.01 15.38 16.80
N SER A 436 13.86 16.31 17.23
CA SER A 436 13.52 17.30 18.27
C SER A 436 12.76 18.49 17.71
N ALA A 437 12.25 19.37 18.58
CA ALA A 437 11.50 20.55 18.17
C ALA A 437 12.32 21.45 17.23
N GLU A 438 13.62 21.64 17.53
CA GLU A 438 14.56 22.47 16.78
C GLU A 438 14.86 21.94 15.37
N GLU A 439 14.63 20.64 15.15
CA GLU A 439 14.76 19.97 13.85
C GLU A 439 13.45 19.98 13.06
N SER A 440 12.32 20.31 13.71
CA SER A 440 11.00 20.35 13.08
C SER A 440 10.73 21.71 12.45
N SER A 441 10.22 21.72 11.21
CA SER A 441 9.74 22.96 10.58
C SER A 441 8.56 23.60 11.30
N LEU A 442 7.87 22.87 12.20
CA LEU A 442 6.73 23.38 12.97
C LEU A 442 7.13 24.55 13.88
N MET A 443 8.38 24.57 14.38
CA MET A 443 8.93 25.70 15.13
C MET A 443 8.90 27.00 14.32
N GLU A 444 9.26 26.92 13.03
CA GLU A 444 9.31 28.06 12.10
C GLU A 444 7.92 28.44 11.59
N THR A 445 7.07 27.46 11.27
CA THR A 445 5.78 27.70 10.61
C THR A 445 4.62 27.98 11.56
N LEU A 446 4.70 27.55 12.83
CA LEU A 446 3.63 27.72 13.83
C LEU A 446 4.08 28.50 15.08
N GLY A 447 5.39 28.58 15.35
CA GLY A 447 5.95 29.24 16.53
C GLY A 447 5.98 28.36 17.80
N SER A 448 6.80 28.74 18.78
CA SER A 448 7.03 27.96 20.02
C SER A 448 5.77 27.70 20.84
N GLU A 449 4.84 28.66 20.85
CA GLU A 449 3.65 28.62 21.72
C GLU A 449 2.49 27.82 21.13
N HIS A 450 2.56 27.40 19.86
CA HIS A 450 1.50 26.65 19.24
C HIS A 450 1.36 25.25 19.90
N PRO A 451 0.13 24.75 20.17
CA PRO A 451 -0.05 23.46 20.87
C PRO A 451 0.71 22.30 20.22
N ALA A 452 0.76 22.24 18.88
CA ALA A 452 1.53 21.23 18.15
C ALA A 452 3.04 21.18 18.48
N VAL A 453 3.59 22.28 18.99
CA VAL A 453 4.99 22.39 19.44
C VAL A 453 5.08 22.25 20.97
N LYS A 454 4.21 22.96 21.70
CA LYS A 454 4.30 23.09 23.17
C LYS A 454 3.65 21.97 23.98
N ASP A 455 2.54 21.42 23.50
CA ASP A 455 1.80 20.30 24.11
C ASP A 455 1.34 19.32 23.02
N PRO A 456 2.23 18.46 22.49
CA PRO A 456 1.85 17.44 21.52
C PRO A 456 0.74 16.50 22.00
N ASP A 457 0.60 16.27 23.31
CA ASP A 457 -0.47 15.43 23.84
C ASP A 457 -1.86 16.06 23.58
N SER A 458 -1.96 17.39 23.53
CA SER A 458 -3.21 18.06 23.14
C SER A 458 -3.62 17.76 21.69
N VAL A 459 -2.65 17.57 20.79
CA VAL A 459 -2.91 17.20 19.40
C VAL A 459 -3.37 15.75 19.31
N HIS A 460 -2.72 14.84 20.04
CA HIS A 460 -3.17 13.44 20.14
C HIS A 460 -4.57 13.31 20.73
N ARG A 461 -4.88 14.05 21.81
CA ARG A 461 -6.24 14.14 22.39
C ARG A 461 -7.27 14.76 21.43
N SER A 462 -6.84 15.47 20.39
CA SER A 462 -7.71 16.04 19.35
C SER A 462 -7.99 15.06 18.20
N GLY A 463 -7.46 13.83 18.29
CA GLY A 463 -7.72 12.74 17.34
C GLY A 463 -6.76 12.69 16.15
N TRP A 464 -6.77 11.54 15.47
CA TRP A 464 -5.81 11.20 14.40
C TRP A 464 -5.73 12.24 13.28
N THR A 465 -6.85 12.87 12.89
CA THR A 465 -6.87 13.89 11.83
C THR A 465 -5.89 15.03 12.12
N GLN A 466 -5.78 15.47 13.37
CA GLN A 466 -4.89 16.56 13.76
C GLN A 466 -3.43 16.09 13.89
N VAL A 467 -3.21 14.88 14.40
CA VAL A 467 -1.89 14.21 14.42
C VAL A 467 -1.35 14.09 12.99
N PHE A 468 -2.18 13.63 12.06
CA PHE A 468 -1.83 13.50 10.65
C PHE A 468 -1.52 14.87 10.02
N GLU A 469 -2.44 15.82 10.14
CA GLU A 469 -2.30 17.13 9.49
C GLU A 469 -1.04 17.89 9.97
N LEU A 470 -0.77 17.87 11.27
CA LEU A 470 0.35 18.61 11.86
C LEU A 470 1.68 17.86 11.72
N TYR A 471 1.75 16.61 12.16
CA TYR A 471 3.02 15.88 12.25
C TYR A 471 3.37 15.07 11.01
N LEU A 472 2.39 14.74 10.16
CA LEU A 472 2.56 13.84 9.02
C LEU A 472 2.28 14.49 7.64
N ALA A 473 1.56 15.60 7.57
CA ALA A 473 1.35 16.38 6.34
C ALA A 473 2.21 17.65 6.31
N LYS A 474 2.06 18.54 7.30
CA LYS A 474 2.71 19.87 7.31
C LYS A 474 4.18 19.88 7.73
N GLN A 475 4.56 19.01 8.67
CA GLN A 475 5.92 18.95 9.19
C GLN A 475 6.94 18.50 8.14
N ASN A 476 7.99 19.30 7.95
CA ASN A 476 9.26 18.90 7.34
C ASN A 476 10.35 18.86 8.42
N VAL A 477 11.48 18.21 8.14
CA VAL A 477 12.53 17.92 9.12
C VAL A 477 13.89 18.37 8.61
N ARG A 478 14.71 19.00 9.46
CA ARG A 478 16.12 19.29 9.21
C ARG A 478 16.96 18.50 10.22
N ILE A 479 17.58 17.42 9.77
CA ILE A 479 18.29 16.46 10.64
C ILE A 479 19.59 17.08 11.14
N ASN A 480 19.79 17.07 12.46
CA ASN A 480 21.04 17.40 13.10
C ASN A 480 22.04 16.24 12.89
N VAL A 481 22.94 16.40 11.91
CA VAL A 481 23.90 15.35 11.53
C VAL A 481 24.81 14.89 12.67
N THR A 482 25.12 15.76 13.64
CA THR A 482 25.91 15.40 14.83
C THR A 482 25.14 14.46 15.75
N ARG A 483 23.84 14.70 15.95
CA ARG A 483 22.95 13.80 16.70
C ARG A 483 22.60 12.54 15.93
N PHE A 484 22.63 12.56 14.61
CA PHE A 484 22.35 11.39 13.76
C PHE A 484 23.56 10.44 13.59
N ALA A 485 24.79 10.92 13.74
CA ALA A 485 26.01 10.13 13.59
C ALA A 485 26.05 8.84 14.45
N PRO A 486 25.59 8.81 15.72
CA PRO A 486 25.48 7.58 16.51
C PRO A 486 24.54 6.52 15.91
N THR A 487 23.47 6.94 15.21
CA THR A 487 22.55 6.01 14.53
C THR A 487 23.21 5.39 13.29
N LEU A 488 23.93 6.20 12.51
CA LEU A 488 24.76 5.71 11.40
C LEU A 488 25.84 4.73 11.87
N GLN A 489 26.48 5.01 13.02
CA GLN A 489 27.49 4.13 13.59
C GLN A 489 26.90 2.80 14.08
N GLN A 490 25.67 2.79 14.62
CA GLN A 490 24.95 1.56 14.97
C GLN A 490 24.63 0.71 13.74
N ALA A 491 24.15 1.33 12.65
CA ALA A 491 23.89 0.62 11.39
C ALA A 491 25.17 -0.04 10.84
N LEU A 492 26.29 0.69 10.84
CA LEU A 492 27.58 0.16 10.39
C LEU A 492 28.12 -0.94 11.31
N ASN A 493 27.93 -0.82 12.62
CA ASN A 493 28.34 -1.85 13.58
C ASN A 493 27.52 -3.14 13.44
N HIS A 494 26.23 -3.05 13.09
CA HIS A 494 25.43 -4.23 12.79
C HIS A 494 25.99 -5.00 11.59
N LEU A 495 26.31 -4.31 10.48
CA LEU A 495 26.91 -4.92 9.29
C LEU A 495 28.34 -5.47 9.52
N ARG A 496 29.02 -5.05 10.59
CA ARG A 496 30.32 -5.62 11.03
C ARG A 496 30.18 -6.87 11.91
N GLN A 497 28.98 -7.16 12.41
CA GLN A 497 28.70 -8.25 13.37
C GLN A 497 27.96 -9.44 12.73
N GLN A 498 27.67 -9.38 11.44
CA GLN A 498 27.02 -10.44 10.64
C GLN A 498 28.00 -11.50 10.15
#